data_AF-Q6ALN5-F1
#
_entry.id   AF-Q6ALN5-F1
#
_cell.length_a   1.000
_cell.length_b   1.000
_cell.length_c   1.000
_cell.angle_alpha   90.00
_cell.angle_beta   90.00
_cell.angle_gamma   90.00
#
_symmetry.space_group_name_H-M   'P 1'
#
loop_
_entity.id
_entity.type
_entity.pdbx_description
1 polymer ?
#
loop_
_entity_poly.entity_id
_entity_poly.type
_entity_poly.pdbx_seq_one_letter_code
_entity_poly.pdbx_strand_id
1 'polypeptide(L)'
;MEFISEKLTNYALWLRVSPVPHLGYGRLAISCCWQDYPAYELQPVEISDEEAMLIDTAIARLRQRKASVAEALMVYYLSKENTSYVARELGMDRRKVTQLVSMGESWVAAWLEKDSESSSSSICID
;
A
#
# COMPACT_ATOMS: atom_id res chain seq x y z
N MET A 1 16.15 -4.70 -9.47
CA MET A 1 15.60 -3.62 -8.62
C MET A 1 14.13 -3.56 -8.95
N GLU A 2 13.32 -4.24 -8.15
CA GLU A 2 11.86 -4.14 -8.26
C GLU A 2 11.44 -2.78 -7.70
N PHE A 3 10.54 -2.08 -8.38
CA PHE A 3 10.15 -0.73 -7.97
C PHE A 3 9.14 -0.80 -6.83
N ILE A 4 9.24 0.09 -5.84
CA ILE A 4 8.28 0.13 -4.71
C ILE A 4 6.82 0.26 -5.18
N SER A 5 6.60 0.92 -6.31
CA SER A 5 5.27 1.06 -6.93
C SER A 5 4.70 -0.26 -7.42
N GLU A 6 5.54 -1.15 -7.93
CA GLU A 6 5.16 -2.51 -8.35
C GLU A 6 4.74 -3.33 -7.13
N LYS A 7 5.55 -3.31 -6.06
CA LYS A 7 5.21 -3.98 -4.79
C LYS A 7 3.92 -3.46 -4.17
N LEU A 8 3.70 -2.15 -4.18
CA LEU A 8 2.47 -1.54 -3.66
C LEU A 8 1.26 -1.87 -4.54
N THR A 9 1.44 -2.00 -5.84
CA THR A 9 0.41 -2.49 -6.76
C THR A 9 0.06 -3.95 -6.46
N ASN A 10 1.06 -4.83 -6.34
CA ASN A 10 0.85 -6.23 -5.98
C ASN A 10 0.23 -6.38 -4.60
N TYR A 11 0.62 -5.56 -3.62
CA TYR A 11 -0.04 -5.50 -2.32
C TYR A 11 -1.51 -5.05 -2.42
N ALA A 12 -1.82 -4.05 -3.24
CA ALA A 12 -3.21 -3.63 -3.48
C ALA A 12 -4.04 -4.73 -4.18
N LEU A 13 -3.43 -5.54 -5.05
CA LEU A 13 -4.06 -6.73 -5.62
C LEU A 13 -4.25 -7.83 -4.56
N TRP A 14 -3.24 -8.08 -3.72
CA TRP A 14 -3.29 -9.05 -2.63
C TRP A 14 -4.43 -8.73 -1.65
N LEU A 15 -4.63 -7.46 -1.31
CA LEU A 15 -5.75 -7.02 -0.48
C LEU A 15 -7.12 -7.39 -1.07
N ARG A 16 -7.25 -7.57 -2.38
CA ARG A 16 -8.52 -7.96 -3.02
C ARG A 16 -8.87 -9.43 -2.81
N VAL A 17 -7.86 -10.28 -2.69
CA VAL A 17 -8.04 -11.74 -2.59
C VAL A 17 -7.82 -12.25 -1.17
N SER A 18 -7.16 -11.46 -0.32
CA SER A 18 -6.82 -11.86 1.05
C SER A 18 -8.06 -11.92 1.94
N PRO A 19 -8.25 -13.03 2.70
CA PRO A 19 -9.36 -13.17 3.65
C PRO A 19 -9.15 -12.40 4.97
N VAL A 20 -7.99 -11.75 5.14
CA VAL A 20 -7.61 -11.09 6.39
C VAL A 20 -8.34 -9.75 6.54
N PRO A 21 -9.01 -9.46 7.68
CA PRO A 21 -9.66 -8.18 7.90
C PRO A 21 -8.64 -7.03 7.85
N HIS A 22 -8.70 -6.25 6.77
CA HIS A 22 -7.74 -5.19 6.48
C HIS A 22 -7.74 -4.15 7.60
N LEU A 23 -6.58 -3.94 8.24
CA LEU A 23 -6.37 -3.22 9.50
C LEU A 23 -6.83 -1.74 9.48
N GLY A 24 -8.14 -1.54 9.55
CA GLY A 24 -8.79 -0.25 9.75
C GLY A 24 -8.93 0.61 8.50
N TYR A 25 -8.70 0.10 7.29
CA TYR A 25 -9.04 0.81 6.05
C TYR A 25 -10.52 0.76 5.71
N GLY A 26 -11.36 0.17 6.56
CA GLY A 26 -12.81 0.03 6.35
C GLY A 26 -13.62 1.33 6.19
N ARG A 27 -12.98 2.51 6.30
CA ARG A 27 -13.58 3.81 5.95
C ARG A 27 -13.25 4.25 4.52
N LEU A 28 -12.16 3.74 3.93
CA LEU A 28 -12.04 3.76 2.48
C LEU A 28 -13.13 2.81 2.01
N ALA A 29 -14.12 3.31 1.29
CA ALA A 29 -15.17 2.50 0.70
C ALA A 29 -14.58 1.64 -0.42
N ILE A 30 -13.73 0.68 -0.06
CA ILE A 30 -13.26 -0.41 -0.92
C ILE A 30 -14.45 -1.32 -1.30
N SER A 31 -15.64 -1.09 -0.70
CA SER A 31 -16.86 -1.78 -1.08
C SER A 31 -17.43 -1.31 -2.42
N CYS A 32 -17.39 -0.02 -2.79
CA CYS A 32 -18.20 0.47 -3.91
C CYS A 32 -17.51 0.44 -5.29
N CYS A 33 -16.18 0.36 -5.37
CA CYS A 33 -15.48 0.28 -6.65
C CYS A 33 -15.14 -1.15 -7.10
N TRP A 34 -15.42 -2.16 -6.27
CA TRP A 34 -14.86 -3.50 -6.43
C TRP A 34 -15.87 -4.65 -6.39
N GLN A 35 -17.12 -4.39 -5.97
CA GLN A 35 -18.19 -5.39 -5.97
C GLN A 35 -18.63 -5.82 -7.39
N ASP A 36 -18.31 -5.01 -8.40
CA ASP A 36 -18.70 -5.26 -9.80
C ASP A 36 -17.53 -5.72 -10.70
N TYR A 37 -16.32 -5.96 -10.15
CA TYR A 37 -15.19 -6.43 -10.96
C TYR A 37 -15.28 -7.94 -11.21
N PRO A 38 -15.34 -8.40 -12.47
CA PRO A 38 -15.43 -9.82 -12.76
C PRO A 38 -14.11 -10.52 -12.45
N ALA A 39 -14.19 -11.72 -11.87
CA ALA A 39 -13.05 -12.49 -11.38
C ALA A 39 -11.97 -12.80 -12.45
N TYR A 40 -12.26 -12.68 -13.74
CA TYR A 40 -11.32 -12.93 -14.84
C TYR A 40 -10.36 -11.75 -15.12
N GLU A 41 -10.60 -10.56 -14.56
CA GLU A 41 -9.69 -9.40 -14.66
C GLU A 41 -8.76 -9.26 -13.45
N LEU A 42 -8.79 -10.21 -12.53
CA LEU A 42 -7.86 -10.25 -11.41
C LEU A 42 -6.47 -10.60 -11.96
N GLN A 43 -5.63 -9.58 -12.09
CA GLN A 43 -4.22 -9.76 -12.36
C GLN A 43 -3.62 -10.73 -11.32
N PRO A 44 -2.71 -11.62 -11.73
CA PRO A 44 -2.06 -12.53 -10.81
C PRO A 44 -1.37 -11.73 -9.70
N VAL A 45 -1.58 -12.16 -8.46
CA VAL A 45 -0.96 -11.54 -7.29
C VAL A 45 0.47 -12.06 -7.21
N GLU A 46 1.43 -11.20 -7.55
CA GLU A 46 2.86 -11.53 -7.57
C GLU A 46 3.57 -11.05 -6.28
N ILE A 47 2.97 -11.32 -5.12
CA ILE A 47 3.54 -11.01 -3.81
C ILE A 47 3.19 -12.13 -2.81
N SER A 48 4.13 -12.47 -1.92
CA SER A 48 3.88 -13.46 -0.87
C SER A 48 3.06 -12.86 0.28
N ASP A 49 2.36 -13.71 1.04
CA ASP A 49 1.62 -13.26 2.23
C ASP A 49 2.55 -12.59 3.25
N GLU A 50 3.75 -13.14 3.46
CA GLU A 50 4.75 -12.58 4.38
C GLU A 50 5.16 -11.16 3.96
N GLU A 51 5.45 -10.96 2.68
CA GLU A 51 5.84 -9.66 2.14
C GLU A 51 4.67 -8.67 2.18
N ALA A 52 3.46 -9.11 1.84
CA ALA A 52 2.26 -8.31 1.95
C ALA A 52 2.01 -7.85 3.40
N MET A 53 2.25 -8.71 4.38
CA MET A 53 2.13 -8.38 5.81
C MET A 53 3.22 -7.42 6.30
N LEU A 54 4.43 -7.48 5.73
CA LEU A 54 5.48 -6.48 5.99
C LEU A 54 5.07 -5.09 5.48
N ILE A 55 4.54 -5.02 4.25
CA ILE A 55 4.01 -3.77 3.69
C ILE A 55 2.84 -3.27 4.53
N ASP A 56 1.90 -4.15 4.91
CA ASP A 56 0.77 -3.78 5.77
C ASP A 56 1.23 -3.15 7.09
N THR A 57 2.24 -3.76 7.73
CA THR A 57 2.87 -3.24 8.95
C THR A 57 3.50 -1.86 8.72
N ALA A 58 4.21 -1.66 7.60
CA ALA A 58 4.82 -0.39 7.23
C ALA A 58 3.77 0.73 7.11
N ILE A 59 2.65 0.44 6.43
CA ILE A 59 1.57 1.40 6.21
C ILE A 59 0.77 1.63 7.50
N ALA A 60 0.56 0.61 8.34
CA ALA A 60 -0.05 0.77 9.66
C ALA A 60 0.76 1.73 10.54
N ARG A 61 2.10 1.61 10.53
CA ARG A 61 2.99 2.55 11.24
C ARG A 61 2.99 3.94 10.59
N LEU A 62 2.92 4.02 9.26
CA LEU A 62 2.77 5.30 8.56
C LEU A 62 1.49 6.01 9.00
N ARG A 63 0.37 5.28 9.07
CA ARG A 63 -0.93 5.82 9.46
C ARG A 63 -0.93 6.40 10.87
N GLN A 64 -0.30 5.72 11.82
CA GLN A 64 -0.15 6.22 13.19
C GLN A 64 0.63 7.55 13.24
N ARG A 65 1.59 7.75 12.34
CA ARG A 65 2.44 8.96 12.29
C ARG A 65 1.84 10.08 11.45
N LYS A 66 1.29 9.73 10.28
CA LYS A 66 0.77 10.64 9.26
C LYS A 66 -0.38 9.97 8.51
N ALA A 67 -1.57 10.01 9.13
CA ALA A 67 -2.78 9.40 8.59
C ALA A 67 -3.09 9.83 7.14
N SER A 68 -2.98 11.12 6.82
CA SER A 68 -3.27 11.63 5.47
C SER A 68 -2.34 11.09 4.39
N VAL A 69 -1.09 10.76 4.73
CA VAL A 69 -0.14 10.14 3.79
C VAL A 69 -0.54 8.69 3.53
N ALA A 70 -0.83 7.93 4.60
CA ALA A 70 -1.28 6.55 4.47
C ALA A 70 -2.60 6.43 3.71
N GLU A 71 -3.56 7.32 3.97
CA GLU A 71 -4.85 7.35 3.28
C GLU A 71 -4.68 7.66 1.79
N ALA A 72 -3.90 8.70 1.43
CA ALA A 72 -3.62 9.02 0.04
C ALA A 72 -2.93 7.88 -0.71
N LEU A 73 -1.93 7.25 -0.07
CA LEU A 73 -1.20 6.11 -0.63
C LEU A 73 -2.14 4.93 -0.92
N MET A 74 -2.96 4.55 0.05
CA MET A 74 -3.87 3.41 -0.09
C MET A 74 -4.96 3.66 -1.13
N VAL A 75 -5.60 4.83 -1.12
CA VAL A 75 -6.61 5.17 -2.14
C VAL A 75 -5.97 5.19 -3.52
N TYR A 76 -4.74 5.69 -3.66
CA TYR A 76 -4.03 5.73 -4.94
C TYR A 76 -3.82 4.34 -5.52
N TYR A 77 -3.19 3.42 -4.77
CA TYR A 77 -2.90 2.07 -5.28
C TYR A 77 -4.17 1.21 -5.42
N LEU A 78 -5.13 1.34 -4.50
CA LEU A 78 -6.40 0.64 -4.64
C LEU A 78 -7.14 1.11 -5.90
N SER A 79 -7.17 2.41 -6.20
CA SER A 79 -7.84 2.98 -7.37
C SER A 79 -7.05 2.89 -8.70
N LYS A 80 -6.08 1.97 -8.80
CA LYS A 80 -5.23 1.79 -10.00
C LYS A 80 -4.50 3.09 -10.39
N GLU A 81 -3.86 3.74 -9.41
CA GLU A 81 -2.99 4.90 -9.61
C GLU A 81 -3.72 6.16 -10.11
N ASN A 82 -5.03 6.26 -9.84
CA ASN A 82 -5.84 7.38 -10.32
C ASN A 82 -5.76 8.60 -9.39
N THR A 83 -4.77 9.45 -9.61
CA THR A 83 -4.60 10.72 -8.87
C THR A 83 -5.86 11.60 -8.86
N SER A 84 -6.63 11.62 -9.96
CA SER A 84 -7.85 12.44 -10.04
C SER A 84 -8.96 11.92 -9.15
N TYR A 85 -9.09 10.60 -9.07
CA TYR A 85 -10.02 9.94 -8.16
C TYR A 85 -9.64 10.22 -6.70
N VAL A 86 -8.37 10.04 -6.34
CA VAL A 86 -7.86 10.28 -4.98
C VAL A 86 -8.08 11.74 -4.55
N ALA A 87 -7.80 12.70 -5.44
CA ALA A 87 -8.03 14.12 -5.19
C ALA A 87 -9.50 14.42 -4.89
N ARG A 88 -10.43 13.82 -5.64
CA ARG A 88 -11.87 13.95 -5.42
C ARG A 88 -12.31 13.28 -4.12
N GLU A 89 -11.84 12.07 -3.86
CA GLU A 89 -12.21 11.25 -2.71
C GLU A 89 -11.75 11.89 -1.39
N LEU A 90 -10.54 12.45 -1.38
CA LEU A 90 -9.94 13.05 -0.18
C LEU A 90 -10.16 14.58 -0.09
N GLY A 91 -10.82 15.19 -1.08
CA GLY A 91 -11.04 16.64 -1.12
C GLY A 91 -9.73 17.45 -1.18
N MET A 92 -8.71 16.96 -1.89
CA MET A 92 -7.37 17.55 -1.95
C MET A 92 -6.99 17.97 -3.38
N ASP A 93 -6.03 18.88 -3.52
CA ASP A 93 -5.43 19.21 -4.81
C ASP A 93 -4.60 18.04 -5.36
N ARG A 94 -4.60 17.84 -6.68
CA ARG A 94 -3.86 16.76 -7.34
C ARG A 94 -2.36 16.82 -7.06
N ARG A 95 -1.75 18.01 -7.01
CA ARG A 95 -0.32 18.16 -6.68
C ARG A 95 -0.05 17.72 -5.26
N LYS A 96 -0.99 18.01 -4.34
CA LYS A 96 -0.88 17.57 -2.95
C LYS A 96 -0.97 16.05 -2.86
N VAL A 97 -1.87 15.41 -3.61
CA VAL A 97 -1.96 13.95 -3.69
C VAL A 97 -0.63 13.35 -4.16
N THR A 98 -0.06 13.83 -5.27
CA THR A 98 1.23 13.32 -5.78
C THR A 98 2.35 13.44 -4.74
N GLN A 99 2.41 14.55 -4.00
CA GLN A 99 3.38 14.71 -2.91
C GLN A 99 3.15 13.69 -1.78
N LEU A 100 1.90 13.48 -1.36
CA LEU A 100 1.57 12.53 -0.30
C LEU A 100 1.87 11.08 -0.73
N VAL A 101 1.55 10.71 -1.96
CA VAL A 101 1.85 9.37 -2.51
C VAL A 101 3.36 9.15 -2.54
N SER A 102 4.14 10.08 -3.09
CA SER A 102 5.61 9.99 -3.13
C SER A 102 6.24 9.91 -1.73
N MET A 103 5.69 10.64 -0.76
CA MET A 103 6.10 10.54 0.65
C MET A 103 5.78 9.16 1.25
N GLY A 104 4.62 8.59 0.90
CA GLY A 104 4.21 7.26 1.34
C GLY A 104 5.09 6.16 0.74
N GLU A 105 5.37 6.22 -0.56
CA GLU A 105 6.29 5.30 -1.25
C GLU A 105 7.68 5.32 -0.63
N SER A 106 8.22 6.53 -0.40
CA SER A 106 9.54 6.71 0.22
C SER A 106 9.58 6.13 1.64
N TRP A 107 8.49 6.25 2.39
CA TRP A 107 8.37 5.66 3.73
C TRP A 107 8.40 4.14 3.69
N VAL A 108 7.61 3.52 2.80
CA VAL A 108 7.53 2.05 2.71
C VAL A 108 8.85 1.49 2.20
N ALA A 109 9.48 2.12 1.20
CA ALA A 109 10.81 1.73 0.72
C ALA A 109 11.84 1.71 1.87
N ALA A 110 11.95 2.80 2.64
CA ALA A 110 12.86 2.88 3.77
C ALA A 110 12.51 1.87 4.90
N TRP A 111 11.23 1.54 5.07
CA TRP A 111 10.80 0.53 6.04
C TRP A 111 11.29 -0.87 5.65
N LEU A 112 11.13 -1.24 4.38
CA LEU A 112 11.54 -2.54 3.85
C LEU A 112 13.07 -2.69 3.84
N GLU A 113 13.80 -1.64 3.48
CA GLU A 113 15.27 -1.62 3.56
C GLU A 113 15.74 -1.90 5.00
N LYS A 114 15.17 -1.21 5.98
CA LYS A 114 15.53 -1.40 7.39
C LYS A 114 15.25 -2.83 7.89
N ASP A 115 14.14 -3.42 7.46
CA ASP A 115 13.79 -4.79 7.85
C ASP A 115 14.83 -5.78 7.30
N SER A 116 15.25 -5.62 6.03
CA SER A 116 16.28 -6.44 5.40
C SER A 116 17.67 -6.35 6.07
N GLU A 117 18.04 -5.15 6.56
CA GLU A 117 19.30 -4.93 7.28
C GLU A 117 19.28 -5.57 8.69
N SER A 118 18.11 -5.60 9.34
CA SER A 118 17.94 -6.21 10.66
C SER A 118 18.11 -7.73 10.64
N SER A 119 17.71 -8.38 9.55
CA SER A 119 17.95 -9.81 9.32
C SER A 119 19.44 -10.12 9.09
N SER A 120 20.17 -9.20 8.46
CA SER A 120 21.59 -9.38 8.13
C SER A 120 22.53 -9.17 9.32
N SER A 121 22.16 -8.28 10.26
CA SER A 121 22.97 -7.98 11.45
C SER A 121 22.85 -9.04 12.57
N SER A 122 21.92 -9.98 12.46
CA SER A 122 21.76 -11.10 13.40
C SER A 122 22.67 -12.30 13.11
N ILE A 123 23.39 -12.29 11.98
CA ILE A 123 24.23 -13.41 11.53
C ILE A 123 25.70 -13.26 11.97
N CYS A 124 26.13 -12.08 12.43
CA CYS A 124 27.53 -11.78 12.74
C CYS A 124 27.86 -11.76 14.25
N ILE A 125 27.21 -12.60 15.06
CA ILE A 125 27.63 -12.85 16.45
C ILE A 125 28.17 -14.27 16.52
N ASP A 126 29.47 -14.43 16.23
CA ASP A 126 30.32 -15.57 16.59
C ASP A 126 31.64 -15.05 17.15
#